data_AF-A0A7C7UF84-F1
#
_entry.id   AF-A0A7C7UF84-F1
#
_cell.length_a   1.000
_cell.length_b   1.000
_cell.length_c   1.000
_cell.angle_alpha   90.00
_cell.angle_beta   90.00
_cell.angle_gamma   90.00
#
_symmetry.space_group_name_H-M   'P 1'
#
loop_
_entity.id
_entity.type
_entity.pdbx_description
1 polymer ?
#
loop_
_entity_poly.entity_id
_entity_poly.type
_entity_poly.pdbx_seq_one_letter_code
_entity_poly.pdbx_strand_id
1 'polypeptide(L)'
;SPGKSWEGVYGALLSSLLVALGMVGYFERGAQLAALLGICLLTVGISVVGDLNVSYYKRRAGVKDSSRLLPGHGGILDRIDSLTSAAPVFYTGLLVFRV
;
A
#
# COMPACT_ATOMS: atom_id res chain seq x y z
N SER A 1 -9.88 11.84 6.24
CA SER A 1 -8.63 12.41 6.80
C SER A 1 -8.23 13.59 5.94
N PRO A 2 -7.93 14.77 6.49
CA PRO A 2 -7.80 16.03 5.73
C PRO A 2 -6.65 16.09 4.70
N GLY A 3 -5.86 15.02 4.51
CA GLY A 3 -4.79 14.94 3.51
C GLY A 3 -4.93 13.79 2.52
N LYS A 4 -6.08 13.10 2.44
CA LYS A 4 -6.32 12.04 1.46
C LYS A 4 -7.31 12.51 0.40
N SER A 5 -6.96 12.37 -0.87
CA SER A 5 -7.77 12.77 -2.02
C SER A 5 -7.95 11.61 -2.99
N TRP A 6 -8.99 11.70 -3.84
CA TRP A 6 -9.24 10.69 -4.86
C TRP A 6 -8.17 10.71 -5.94
N GLU A 7 -7.64 11.88 -6.30
CA GLU A 7 -6.53 12.06 -7.21
C GLU A 7 -5.27 11.32 -6.71
N GLY A 8 -5.01 11.39 -5.41
CA GLY A 8 -3.93 10.63 -4.77
C GLY A 8 -4.12 9.12 -4.88
N VAL A 9 -5.35 8.63 -4.72
CA VAL A 9 -5.68 7.20 -4.90
C VAL A 9 -5.46 6.77 -6.35
N TYR A 10 -5.96 7.53 -7.33
CA TYR A 10 -5.75 7.23 -8.75
C TYR A 10 -4.27 7.29 -9.13
N GLY A 11 -3.52 8.26 -8.59
CA GLY A 11 -2.08 8.35 -8.77
C GLY A 11 -1.34 7.13 -8.19
N ALA A 12 -1.74 6.67 -7.00
CA ALA A 12 -1.17 5.47 -6.39
C ALA A 12 -1.48 4.20 -7.21
N LEU A 13 -2.70 4.07 -7.72
CA LEU A 13 -3.08 2.97 -8.60
C LEU A 13 -2.26 2.97 -9.89
N LEU A 14 -2.22 4.10 -10.60
CA LEU A 14 -1.51 4.21 -11.87
C LEU A 14 0.00 3.95 -11.70
N SER A 15 0.64 4.59 -10.70
CA SER A 15 2.07 4.39 -10.45
C SER A 15 2.40 2.94 -10.08
N SER A 16 1.58 2.30 -9.24
CA SER A 16 1.78 0.89 -8.87
C SER A 16 1.66 -0.06 -10.07
N LEU A 17 0.70 0.19 -10.97
CA LEU A 17 0.53 -0.59 -12.20
C LEU A 17 1.72 -0.43 -13.14
N LEU A 18 2.23 0.79 -13.32
CA LEU A 18 3.40 1.05 -14.16
C LEU A 18 4.65 0.34 -13.61
N VAL A 19 4.85 0.37 -12.29
CA VAL A 19 5.94 -0.38 -11.65
C VAL A 19 5.77 -1.88 -11.85
N ALA A 20 4.55 -2.42 -11.67
CA ALA A 20 4.29 -3.85 -11.89
C ALA A 20 4.59 -4.28 -13.34
N LEU A 21 4.20 -3.48 -14.34
CA LEU A 21 4.51 -3.72 -15.74
C LEU A 21 6.02 -3.71 -16.01
N GLY A 22 6.74 -2.73 -15.48
CA GLY A 22 8.20 -2.66 -15.59
C GLY A 22 8.90 -3.87 -14.97
N MET A 23 8.40 -4.35 -13.81
CA MET A 23 8.95 -5.52 -13.13
C MET A 23 8.71 -6.81 -13.93
N VAL A 24 7.56 -6.97 -14.57
CA VAL A 24 7.31 -8.13 -15.47
C VAL A 24 8.30 -8.15 -16.63
N GLY A 25 8.52 -6.99 -17.27
CA GLY A 25 9.48 -6.88 -18.37
C GLY A 25 10.93 -7.10 -17.94
N TYR A 26 11.30 -6.70 -16.72
CA TYR A 26 12.67 -6.85 -16.21
C TYR A 26 13.01 -8.28 -15.77
N PHE A 27 12.07 -8.99 -15.15
CA PHE A 27 12.35 -10.30 -14.54
C PHE A 27 12.07 -11.50 -15.46
N GLU A 28 11.66 -11.28 -16.72
CA GLU A 28 11.26 -12.33 -17.69
C GLU A 28 10.49 -13.50 -17.05
N ARG A 29 9.59 -13.18 -16.11
CA ARG A 29 8.74 -14.19 -15.50
C ARG A 29 7.55 -14.40 -16.41
N GLY A 30 7.25 -15.66 -16.74
CA GLY A 30 5.95 -16.11 -17.25
C GLY A 30 4.80 -15.89 -16.25
N ALA A 31 4.91 -14.89 -15.39
CA ALA A 31 3.89 -14.39 -14.51
C ALA A 31 2.63 -14.12 -15.32
N GLN A 32 1.51 -14.65 -14.84
CA GLN A 32 0.19 -14.32 -15.40
C GLN A 32 -0.03 -12.83 -15.18
N LEU A 33 0.28 -12.00 -16.18
CA LEU A 33 0.25 -10.55 -16.09
C LEU A 33 -1.09 -10.05 -15.51
N ALA A 34 -2.21 -10.63 -15.97
CA ALA A 34 -3.53 -10.31 -15.45
C ALA A 34 -3.67 -10.59 -13.94
N ALA A 35 -3.12 -11.71 -13.46
CA ALA A 35 -3.13 -12.04 -12.03
C ALA A 35 -2.27 -11.06 -11.23
N LEU A 36 -1.07 -10.73 -11.70
CA LEU A 36 -0.21 -9.75 -11.02
C LEU A 36 -0.87 -8.37 -10.94
N LEU A 37 -1.44 -7.88 -12.04
CA LEU A 37 -2.15 -6.59 -12.05
C LEU A 37 -3.35 -6.62 -11.09
N GLY A 38 -4.10 -7.72 -11.05
CA GLY A 38 -5.20 -7.91 -10.10
C GLY A 38 -4.73 -7.89 -8.64
N ILE A 39 -3.64 -8.59 -8.32
CA ILE A 39 -3.02 -8.58 -6.99
C ILE A 39 -2.58 -7.16 -6.62
N CYS A 40 -1.94 -6.42 -7.55
CA CYS A 40 -1.50 -5.04 -7.33
C CYS A 40 -2.69 -4.11 -7.03
N LEU A 41 -3.77 -4.17 -7.82
CA LEU A 41 -4.97 -3.36 -7.60
C LEU A 41 -5.58 -3.61 -6.21
N LEU A 42 -5.73 -4.89 -5.84
CA LEU A 42 -6.25 -5.26 -4.53
C LEU A 42 -5.33 -4.77 -3.40
N THR A 43 -4.02 -4.96 -3.57
CA THR A 43 -3.00 -4.54 -2.60
C THR A 43 -3.04 -3.03 -2.36
N VAL A 44 -3.14 -2.22 -3.42
CA VAL A 44 -3.26 -0.76 -3.30
C VAL A 44 -4.56 -0.37 -2.58
N GLY A 45 -5.67 -1.01 -2.90
CA GLY A 45 -6.95 -0.76 -2.20
C GLY A 45 -6.84 -1.02 -0.70
N ILE A 46 -6.27 -2.18 -0.32
CA ILE A 46 -6.09 -2.54 1.09
C ILE A 46 -5.07 -1.64 1.78
N SER A 47 -4.01 -1.23 1.09
CA SER A 47 -3.01 -0.27 1.57
C SER A 47 -3.65 1.06 2.01
N VAL A 48 -4.53 1.61 1.17
CA VAL A 48 -5.26 2.86 1.45
C VAL A 48 -6.18 2.69 2.67
N VAL A 49 -6.90 1.57 2.76
CA VAL A 49 -7.77 1.25 3.90
C VAL A 49 -6.96 1.11 5.20
N GLY A 50 -5.80 0.46 5.13
CA GLY A 50 -4.89 0.28 6.26
C GLY A 50 -4.43 1.60 6.88
N ASP A 51 -3.90 2.50 6.05
CA ASP A 51 -3.48 3.84 6.49
C ASP A 51 -4.68 4.67 6.99
N LEU A 52 -5.85 4.58 6.35
CA LEU A 52 -7.08 5.20 6.85
C LEU A 52 -7.47 4.72 8.25
N ASN A 53 -7.37 3.42 8.51
CA ASN A 53 -7.69 2.83 9.81
C ASN A 53 -6.74 3.34 10.90
N VAL A 54 -5.42 3.32 10.65
CA VAL A 54 -4.44 3.85 11.63
C VAL A 54 -4.64 5.35 11.85
N SER A 55 -4.85 6.11 10.77
CA SER A 55 -5.21 7.52 10.85
C SER A 55 -6.45 7.77 11.70
N TYR A 56 -7.49 6.93 11.58
CA TYR A 56 -8.71 7.02 12.37
C TYR A 56 -8.45 6.80 13.87
N TYR A 57 -7.72 5.75 14.21
CA TYR A 57 -7.40 5.44 15.61
C TYR A 57 -6.56 6.53 16.27
N LYS A 58 -5.60 7.13 15.55
CA LYS A 58 -4.83 8.28 16.05
C LYS A 58 -5.74 9.45 16.43
N ARG A 59 -6.74 9.77 15.60
CA ARG A 59 -7.72 10.83 15.91
C ARG A 59 -8.60 10.51 17.10
N ARG A 60 -9.04 9.26 17.25
CA ARG A 60 -9.78 8.83 18.44
C ARG A 60 -8.94 8.93 19.71
N ALA A 61 -7.63 8.68 19.62
CA ALA A 61 -6.70 8.83 20.73
C ALA A 61 -6.24 10.29 20.98
N GLY A 62 -6.76 11.27 20.23
CA GLY A 62 -6.38 12.68 20.37
C GLY A 62 -4.97 13.02 19.87
N VAL A 63 -4.31 12.11 19.14
CA VAL A 63 -2.95 12.28 18.63
C VAL A 63 -2.92 12.42 17.11
N LYS A 64 -1.83 12.97 16.58
CA LYS A 64 -1.58 13.08 15.13
C LYS A 64 -0.58 12.05 14.63
N ASP A 65 0.51 11.92 15.37
CA ASP A 65 1.61 11.02 15.07
C ASP A 65 1.60 9.88 16.09
N SER A 66 1.98 8.69 15.65
CA SER A 66 2.05 7.50 16.50
C SER A 66 3.15 7.58 17.56
N SER A 67 4.25 8.28 17.26
CA SER A 67 5.32 8.61 18.21
C SER A 67 6.17 9.77 17.67
N ARG A 68 7.22 10.16 18.40
CA ARG A 68 8.23 11.16 17.96
C ARG A 68 9.62 10.53 17.81
N LEU A 69 9.66 9.25 17.48
CA LEU A 69 10.90 8.47 17.45
C LEU A 69 11.84 8.93 16.32
N LEU A 70 11.29 9.38 15.19
CA LEU A 70 12.08 9.94 14.09
C LEU A 70 12.01 11.48 14.11
N PRO A 71 13.12 12.17 14.42
CA PRO A 71 13.16 13.63 14.46
C PRO A 71 12.65 14.25 13.16
N GLY A 72 11.65 15.13 13.26
CA GLY A 72 11.01 15.78 12.11
C GLY A 72 10.09 14.90 11.24
N HIS A 73 10.02 13.58 11.50
CA HIS A 73 9.33 12.62 10.62
C HIS A 73 8.15 11.91 11.28
N GLY A 74 7.95 12.06 12.59
CA GLY A 74 6.87 11.41 13.33
C GLY A 74 7.24 10.01 13.80
N GLY A 75 6.27 9.10 13.84
CA GLY A 75 6.48 7.75 14.33
C GLY A 75 6.73 6.75 13.21
N ILE A 76 7.40 5.64 13.55
CA ILE A 76 7.67 4.54 12.61
C ILE A 76 6.37 3.95 12.08
N LEU A 77 5.34 3.81 12.92
CA LEU A 77 4.05 3.25 12.51
C LEU A 77 3.37 4.10 11.42
N ASP A 78 3.56 5.41 11.43
CA ASP A 78 3.04 6.32 10.39
C ASP A 78 3.72 6.11 9.01
N ARG A 79 4.80 5.33 8.96
CA ARG A 79 5.55 5.01 7.74
C ARG A 79 5.23 3.63 7.19
N ILE A 80 4.72 2.72 8.04
CA ILE A 80 4.50 1.32 7.68
C ILE A 80 3.04 0.89 7.82
N ASP A 81 2.11 1.77 8.20
CA ASP A 81 0.69 1.43 8.39
C ASP A 81 0.02 0.84 7.14
N SER A 82 0.21 1.52 6.01
CA SER A 82 -0.19 1.09 4.67
C SER A 82 0.48 -0.24 4.28
N LEU A 83 1.79 -0.34 4.47
CA LEU A 83 2.58 -1.54 4.17
C LEU A 83 2.13 -2.75 5.00
N THR A 84 1.83 -2.55 6.27
CA THR A 84 1.41 -3.62 7.20
C THR A 84 0.11 -4.26 6.73
N SER A 85 -0.78 -3.48 6.11
CA SER A 85 -2.03 -3.99 5.52
C SER A 85 -1.82 -4.58 4.13
N ALA A 86 -0.94 -3.98 3.33
CA ALA A 86 -0.68 -4.36 1.94
C ALA A 86 0.12 -5.67 1.80
N ALA A 87 1.18 -5.84 2.59
CA ALA A 87 2.12 -6.96 2.51
C ALA A 87 1.47 -8.36 2.57
N PRO A 88 0.58 -8.66 3.55
CA PRO A 88 -0.04 -9.99 3.62
C PRO A 88 -0.93 -10.28 2.41
N VAL A 89 -1.63 -9.28 1.88
CA VAL A 89 -2.50 -9.42 0.71
C VAL A 89 -1.67 -9.67 -0.55
N PHE A 90 -0.61 -8.90 -0.74
CA PHE A 90 0.29 -9.06 -1.89
C PHE A 90 0.93 -10.45 -1.88
N TYR A 91 1.54 -10.84 -0.75
CA TYR A 91 2.22 -12.12 -0.62
C TYR A 91 1.27 -13.31 -0.79
N THR A 92 0.08 -13.24 -0.18
CA THR A 92 -0.95 -14.28 -0.35
C THR A 92 -1.40 -14.38 -1.81
N GLY A 93 -1.57 -13.25 -2.49
CA GLY A 93 -1.88 -13.20 -3.92
C GLY A 93 -0.82 -13.93 -4.75
N LEU A 94 0.46 -13.66 -4.52
CA LEU A 94 1.56 -14.34 -5.21
C LEU A 94 1.52 -15.86 -4.98
N LEU A 95 1.26 -16.31 -3.75
CA LEU A 95 1.15 -17.74 -3.44
C LEU A 95 -0.04 -18.42 -4.13
N VAL A 96 -1.20 -17.78 -4.12
CA VAL A 96 -2.45 -18.33 -4.69
C VAL A 96 -2.35 -18.43 -6.22
N PHE A 97 -1.86 -17.39 -6.87
CA PHE A 97 -1.75 -17.34 -8.33
C PHE A 97 -0.43 -17.90 -8.87
N ARG A 98 0.51 -18.28 -7.98
CA ARG A 98 1.84 -18.79 -8.31
C ARG A 98 2.62 -17.88 -9.27
N VAL A 99 2.66 -16.59 -8.93
CA VAL A 99 3.37 -15.51 -9.64
C VAL A 99 4.63 -15.10 -8.87
#